data_AF-A0A139I870-F1
#
_entry.id   AF-A0A139I870-F1
#
_cell.length_a   1.000
_cell.length_b   1.000
_cell.length_c   1.000
_cell.angle_alpha   90.00
_cell.angle_beta   90.00
_cell.angle_gamma   90.00
#
_symmetry.space_group_name_H-M   'P 1'
#
loop_
_entity.id
_entity.type
_entity.pdbx_description
1 polymer ?
#
loop_
_entity_poly.entity_id
_entity_poly.type
_entity_poly.pdbx_seq_one_letter_code
_entity_poly.pdbx_strand_id
1 'polypeptide(L)'
;MQHYNDWPNAGAFNALQAQTQKAKLEVSGYFPNYLAGTLHRAGPGGYHIPRAECRDADFACDHWFDGFSYLYRFELVPGRDVCSEVHYSSRCHVDGVIDTARRTGRLEGLTFGQKRAMRDTFDNTTSTQPPPELTYASDPTNANIGVSIREPMLCEMPDIKGQRKVLVLTTDARIRKASSDR
;
A
#
# COMPACT_ATOMS: atom_id res chain seq x y z
N MET A 1 8.39 22.10 -2.60
CA MET A 1 7.43 22.47 -1.54
C MET A 1 8.20 22.55 -0.23
N GLN A 2 8.03 23.63 0.54
CA GLN A 2 8.60 23.73 1.88
C GLN A 2 7.54 23.22 2.86
N HIS A 3 7.86 22.19 3.65
CA HIS A 3 6.93 21.63 4.63
C HIS A 3 6.74 22.63 5.78
N TYR A 4 5.55 22.63 6.39
CA TYR A 4 5.30 23.46 7.58
C TYR A 4 6.35 23.15 8.65
N ASN A 5 7.12 24.15 9.06
CA ASN A 5 8.22 24.04 10.04
C ASN A 5 9.23 22.92 9.74
N ASP A 6 9.61 22.74 8.46
CA ASP A 6 10.58 21.73 8.04
C ASP A 6 10.29 20.35 8.66
N TRP A 7 9.00 19.98 8.64
CA TRP A 7 8.48 18.82 9.35
C TRP A 7 9.34 17.58 9.06
N PRO A 8 10.03 17.00 10.06
CA PRO A 8 11.08 16.00 9.83
C PRO A 8 10.55 14.69 9.24
N ASN A 9 9.24 14.44 9.36
CA ASN A 9 8.62 13.23 8.82
C ASN A 9 8.35 13.32 7.30
N ALA A 10 8.49 14.49 6.69
CA ALA A 10 8.22 14.68 5.26
C ALA A 10 8.98 13.69 4.36
N GLY A 11 10.26 13.40 4.68
CA GLY A 11 11.06 12.42 3.96
C GLY A 11 10.54 10.99 4.09
N ALA A 12 9.89 10.64 5.20
CA ALA A 12 9.31 9.32 5.43
C ALA A 12 8.07 9.05 4.58
N PHE A 13 7.44 10.08 4.01
CA PHE A 13 6.28 9.93 3.11
C PHE A 13 6.66 9.71 1.64
N ASN A 14 7.95 9.76 1.27
CA ASN A 14 8.39 9.54 -0.11
C ASN A 14 9.46 8.44 -0.25
N ALA A 15 9.13 7.23 0.21
CA ALA A 15 9.96 6.04 0.10
C ALA A 15 9.63 5.24 -1.17
N LEU A 16 10.18 5.67 -2.32
CA LEU A 16 9.96 5.02 -3.62
C LEU A 16 10.81 3.75 -3.84
N GLN A 17 11.75 3.47 -2.95
CA GLN A 17 12.60 2.30 -3.06
C GLN A 17 12.02 1.14 -2.25
N ALA A 18 11.42 0.17 -2.95
CA ALA A 18 10.94 -1.05 -2.33
C ALA A 18 12.12 -1.93 -1.88
N GLN A 19 12.05 -2.47 -0.67
CA GLN A 19 12.99 -3.45 -0.13
C GLN A 19 12.52 -4.85 -0.54
N THR A 20 12.83 -5.25 -1.77
CA THR A 20 12.30 -6.51 -2.35
C THR A 20 12.94 -7.76 -1.74
N GLN A 21 14.18 -7.64 -1.26
CA GLN A 21 14.91 -8.70 -0.56
C GLN A 21 14.61 -8.65 0.94
N LYS A 22 14.48 -9.83 1.57
CA LYS A 22 14.29 -9.93 3.01
C LYS A 22 15.50 -9.33 3.74
N ALA A 23 15.26 -8.27 4.51
CA ALA A 23 16.25 -7.66 5.39
C ALA A 23 15.97 -8.09 6.83
N LYS A 24 17.00 -8.56 7.54
CA LYS A 24 16.92 -8.85 8.98
C LYS A 24 16.87 -7.54 9.76
N LEU A 25 15.90 -7.38 10.64
CA LEU A 25 15.76 -6.22 11.51
C LEU A 25 16.39 -6.47 12.87
N GLU A 26 16.99 -5.43 13.45
CA GLU A 26 17.39 -5.43 14.85
C GLU A 26 16.16 -5.21 15.75
N VAL A 27 16.04 -6.01 16.80
CA VAL A 27 14.91 -5.96 17.73
C VAL A 27 15.43 -5.56 19.11
N SER A 28 14.83 -4.52 19.68
CA SER A 28 14.99 -4.19 21.10
C SER A 28 13.84 -4.83 21.88
N GLY A 29 14.17 -5.66 22.87
CA GLY A 29 13.19 -6.47 23.63
C GLY A 29 12.99 -7.87 23.01
N TYR A 30 11.78 -8.43 23.15
CA TYR A 30 11.47 -9.76 22.63
C TYR A 30 10.02 -9.84 22.13
N PHE A 31 9.82 -10.61 21.05
CA PHE A 31 8.48 -10.98 20.59
C PHE A 31 8.15 -12.39 21.08
N PRO A 32 7.02 -12.60 21.77
CA PRO A 32 6.60 -13.93 22.16
C PRO A 32 6.21 -14.77 20.95
N ASN A 33 6.45 -16.09 21.04
CA ASN A 33 6.24 -17.04 19.93
C ASN A 33 4.81 -17.09 19.38
N TYR A 34 3.79 -16.71 20.16
CA TYR A 34 2.42 -16.67 19.67
C TYR A 34 2.18 -15.56 18.62
N LEU A 35 3.11 -14.62 18.47
CA LEU A 35 3.12 -13.61 17.41
C LEU A 35 3.88 -14.07 16.16
N ALA A 36 4.49 -15.26 16.17
CA ALA A 36 5.16 -15.80 15.00
C ALA A 36 4.19 -15.93 13.83
N GLY A 37 4.67 -15.55 12.64
CA GLY A 37 3.84 -15.42 11.46
C GLY A 37 4.25 -14.22 10.61
N THR A 38 3.34 -13.77 9.75
CA THR A 38 3.61 -12.65 8.84
C THR A 38 2.54 -11.57 8.95
N LEU A 39 2.96 -10.37 9.32
CA LEU A 39 2.14 -9.16 9.28
C LEU A 39 2.32 -8.47 7.93
N HIS A 40 1.22 -8.23 7.23
CA HIS A 40 1.19 -7.35 6.06
C HIS A 40 0.51 -6.04 6.43
N ARG A 41 1.09 -4.93 6.00
CA ARG A 41 0.51 -3.58 6.08
C ARG A 41 0.48 -2.99 4.68
N ALA A 42 -0.66 -2.44 4.30
CA ALA A 42 -0.80 -1.64 3.09
C ALA A 42 -0.79 -0.16 3.46
N GLY A 43 -0.21 0.67 2.60
CA GLY A 43 -0.22 2.12 2.76
C GLY A 43 0.51 2.83 1.63
N PRO A 44 0.40 4.16 1.54
CA PRO A 44 1.13 4.95 0.56
C PRO A 44 2.64 4.89 0.87
N GLY A 45 3.45 4.54 -0.13
CA GLY A 45 4.92 4.51 0.00
C GLY A 45 5.59 5.78 -0.52
N GLY A 46 5.12 6.31 -1.65
CA GLY A 46 5.58 7.58 -2.18
C GLY A 46 4.47 8.36 -2.87
N TYR A 47 4.66 9.67 -3.00
CA TYR A 47 3.69 10.57 -3.61
C TYR A 47 4.33 11.50 -4.65
N HIS A 48 5.66 11.51 -4.74
CA HIS A 48 6.42 12.47 -5.53
C HIS A 48 7.48 11.78 -6.38
N ILE A 49 7.42 11.92 -7.69
CA ILE A 49 8.34 11.29 -8.66
C ILE A 49 8.80 12.28 -9.73
N PRO A 50 10.04 12.15 -10.23
CA PRO A 50 10.50 12.96 -11.35
C PRO A 50 9.77 12.57 -12.65
N ARG A 51 9.46 13.57 -13.49
CA ARG A 51 8.85 13.32 -14.81
C ARG A 51 9.90 13.02 -15.86
N ALA A 52 9.56 12.11 -16.78
CA ALA A 52 10.48 11.68 -17.83
C ALA A 52 10.58 12.69 -18.98
N GLU A 53 9.46 13.31 -19.36
CA GLU A 53 9.36 14.15 -20.56
C GLU A 53 9.51 15.65 -20.28
N CYS A 54 9.54 16.06 -19.01
CA CYS A 54 9.66 17.46 -18.61
C CYS A 54 10.67 17.58 -17.48
N ARG A 55 11.85 18.15 -17.78
CA ARG A 55 12.97 18.29 -16.83
C ARG A 55 12.68 19.27 -15.69
N ASP A 56 11.75 20.19 -15.87
CA ASP A 56 11.54 21.32 -14.95
C ASP A 56 10.35 21.13 -14.01
N ALA A 57 9.69 19.97 -14.01
CA ALA A 57 8.55 19.72 -13.13
C ALA A 57 8.38 18.25 -12.77
N ASP A 58 8.37 17.98 -11.46
CA ASP A 58 8.05 16.70 -10.87
C ASP A 58 6.54 16.48 -10.77
N PHE A 59 6.13 15.22 -10.72
CA PHE A 59 4.75 14.85 -10.36
C PHE A 59 4.65 14.70 -8.84
N ALA A 60 3.62 15.28 -8.24
CA ALA A 60 3.32 15.13 -6.83
C ALA A 60 1.81 15.01 -6.60
N CYS A 61 1.38 14.08 -5.75
CA CYS A 61 -0.01 14.05 -5.29
C CYS A 61 -0.28 15.21 -4.32
N ASP A 62 -1.50 15.77 -4.38
CA ASP A 62 -1.94 16.84 -3.46
C ASP A 62 -2.22 16.32 -2.03
N HIS A 63 -2.49 15.01 -1.88
CA HIS A 63 -2.91 14.42 -0.61
C HIS A 63 -2.26 13.05 -0.38
N TRP A 64 -1.90 12.74 0.87
CA TRP A 64 -1.22 11.50 1.24
C TRP A 64 -1.99 10.20 0.92
N PHE A 65 -3.33 10.25 0.90
CA PHE A 65 -4.17 9.09 0.53
C PHE A 65 -4.08 8.73 -0.96
N ASP A 66 -3.60 9.64 -1.80
CA ASP A 66 -3.43 9.41 -3.23
C ASP A 66 -2.02 8.87 -3.57
N GLY A 67 -1.18 8.61 -2.56
CA GLY A 67 0.15 8.05 -2.77
C GLY A 67 0.12 6.67 -3.42
N PHE A 68 1.25 6.28 -4.01
CA PHE A 68 1.43 4.96 -4.62
C PHE A 68 1.32 3.86 -3.57
N SER A 69 0.51 2.84 -3.84
CA SER A 69 0.25 1.73 -2.91
C SER A 69 1.47 0.84 -2.75
N TYR A 70 1.90 0.70 -1.50
CA TYR A 70 2.96 -0.21 -1.08
C TYR A 70 2.43 -1.26 -0.12
N LEU A 71 3.00 -2.46 -0.23
CA LEU A 71 2.80 -3.53 0.72
C LEU A 71 4.09 -3.74 1.51
N TYR A 72 3.96 -3.70 2.82
CA TYR A 72 5.02 -3.93 3.78
C TYR A 72 4.78 -5.26 4.46
N ARG A 73 5.81 -6.10 4.51
CA ARG A 73 5.76 -7.45 5.07
C ARG A 73 6.78 -7.58 6.18
N PHE A 74 6.30 -7.91 7.37
CA PHE A 74 7.10 -8.26 8.54
C PHE A 74 6.89 -9.73 8.86
N GLU A 75 7.95 -10.51 8.88
CA GLU A 75 7.93 -11.94 9.12
C GLU A 75 8.68 -12.23 10.42
N LEU A 76 7.97 -12.80 11.40
CA LEU A 76 8.49 -13.17 12.70
C LEU A 76 8.70 -14.68 12.71
N VAL A 77 9.95 -15.11 12.85
CA VAL A 77 10.34 -16.53 12.86
C VAL A 77 10.27 -17.05 14.30
N PRO A 78 9.55 -18.16 14.55
CA PRO A 78 9.47 -18.73 15.90
C PRO A 78 10.84 -19.26 16.35
N GLY A 79 11.17 -19.04 17.62
CA GLY A 79 12.36 -19.60 18.27
C GLY A 79 11.96 -20.56 19.39
N ARG A 80 12.91 -20.85 20.30
CA ARG A 80 12.66 -21.79 21.42
C ARG A 80 11.64 -21.25 22.42
N ASP A 81 11.88 -20.03 22.92
CA ASP A 81 11.04 -19.38 23.94
C ASP A 81 10.39 -18.08 23.41
N VAL A 82 11.09 -17.38 22.53
CA VAL A 82 10.69 -16.13 21.86
C VAL A 82 11.04 -16.22 20.37
N CYS A 83 10.47 -15.35 19.55
CA CYS A 83 10.82 -15.27 18.14
C CYS A 83 12.33 -15.04 17.96
N SER A 84 12.95 -15.81 17.07
CA SER A 84 14.39 -15.77 16.85
C SER A 84 14.82 -14.64 15.93
N GLU A 85 14.00 -14.34 14.91
CA GLU A 85 14.32 -13.37 13.88
C GLU A 85 13.09 -12.59 13.41
N VAL A 86 13.32 -11.35 12.99
CA VAL A 86 12.32 -10.52 12.32
C VAL A 86 12.88 -10.07 10.99
N HIS A 87 12.15 -10.35 9.92
CA HIS A 87 12.50 -10.00 8.55
C HIS A 87 11.53 -8.98 7.99
N TYR A 88 12.04 -8.05 7.22
CA TYR A 88 11.28 -7.01 6.53
C TYR A 88 11.47 -7.10 5.02
N SER A 89 10.39 -6.88 4.28
CA SER A 89 10.41 -6.67 2.83
C SER A 89 9.23 -5.79 2.43
N SER A 90 9.37 -5.02 1.35
CA SER A 90 8.27 -4.25 0.77
C SER A 90 8.19 -4.41 -0.73
N ARG A 91 7.00 -4.17 -1.28
CA ARG A 91 6.73 -4.22 -2.72
C ARG A 91 5.79 -3.08 -3.13
N CYS A 92 6.16 -2.42 -4.21
CA CYS A 92 5.27 -1.58 -5.01
C CYS A 92 4.63 -2.48 -6.08
N HIS A 93 3.31 -2.41 -6.26
CA HIS A 93 2.61 -3.16 -7.32
C HIS A 93 1.94 -2.23 -8.34
N VAL A 94 2.27 -0.94 -8.29
CA VAL A 94 1.60 0.12 -9.06
C VAL A 94 2.51 0.75 -10.10
N ASP A 95 3.41 -0.07 -10.69
CA ASP A 95 4.43 0.40 -11.62
C ASP A 95 3.80 1.06 -12.85
N GLY A 96 2.70 0.53 -13.38
CA GLY A 96 1.97 1.14 -14.48
C GLY A 96 1.36 2.51 -14.15
N VAL A 97 0.83 2.68 -12.92
CA VAL A 97 0.38 3.98 -12.42
C VAL A 97 1.55 4.96 -12.29
N ILE A 98 2.67 4.51 -11.75
CA ILE A 98 3.89 5.33 -11.60
C ILE A 98 4.38 5.77 -12.98
N ASP A 99 4.49 4.86 -13.94
CA ASP A 99 4.98 5.18 -15.28
C ASP A 99 4.04 6.12 -16.04
N THR A 100 2.72 5.94 -15.87
CA THR A 100 1.72 6.87 -16.40
C THR A 100 1.86 8.26 -15.79
N ALA A 101 2.06 8.35 -14.46
CA ALA A 101 2.30 9.61 -13.77
C ALA A 101 3.64 10.26 -14.18
N ARG A 102 4.71 9.46 -14.39
CA ARG A 102 6.02 9.95 -14.88
C ARG A 102 5.92 10.55 -16.27
N ARG A 103 5.14 9.92 -17.15
CA ARG A 103 4.96 10.33 -18.54
C ARG A 103 4.02 11.54 -18.66
N THR A 104 2.84 11.44 -18.07
CA THR A 104 1.76 12.42 -18.28
C THR A 104 1.74 13.54 -17.24
N GLY A 105 2.36 13.35 -16.08
CA GLY A 105 2.26 14.24 -14.94
C GLY A 105 0.89 14.24 -14.26
N ARG A 106 0.08 13.20 -14.45
CA ARG A 106 -1.27 13.06 -13.85
C ARG A 106 -1.54 11.61 -13.45
N LEU A 107 -2.40 11.45 -12.44
CA LEU A 107 -3.06 10.17 -12.17
C LEU A 107 -4.31 10.06 -13.05
N GLU A 108 -4.53 8.88 -13.62
CA GLU A 108 -5.78 8.57 -14.32
C GLU A 108 -6.86 8.17 -13.31
N GLY A 109 -8.11 8.61 -13.56
CA GLY A 109 -9.25 8.31 -12.70
C GLY A 109 -9.53 9.33 -11.58
N LEU A 110 -10.51 8.99 -10.74
CA LEU A 110 -10.83 9.72 -9.50
C LEU A 110 -10.03 9.14 -8.35
N THR A 111 -9.33 10.00 -7.61
CA THR A 111 -8.72 9.64 -6.34
C THR A 111 -9.21 10.60 -5.25
N PHE A 112 -8.91 10.30 -3.98
CA PHE A 112 -9.53 10.94 -2.83
C PHE A 112 -9.26 12.44 -2.74
N GLY A 113 -8.00 12.87 -2.87
CA GLY A 113 -7.58 14.22 -2.48
C GLY A 113 -7.15 15.13 -3.63
N GLN A 114 -7.33 14.71 -4.89
CA GLN A 114 -6.92 15.52 -6.03
C GLN A 114 -7.87 16.70 -6.19
N LYS A 115 -7.32 17.92 -6.19
CA LYS A 115 -8.07 19.18 -6.24
C LYS A 115 -9.06 19.30 -7.42
N ARG A 116 -8.91 18.47 -8.45
CA ARG A 116 -9.73 18.47 -9.66
C ARG A 116 -11.09 17.76 -9.50
N ALA A 117 -11.27 16.89 -8.51
CA ALA A 117 -12.45 16.04 -8.41
C ALA A 117 -13.70 16.72 -7.81
N MET A 118 -13.51 17.69 -6.91
CA MET A 118 -14.62 18.18 -6.04
C MET A 118 -15.16 19.56 -6.42
N ARG A 119 -14.35 20.40 -7.07
CA ARG A 119 -14.77 21.77 -7.38
C ARG A 119 -15.77 21.83 -8.54
N ASP A 120 -15.58 21.01 -9.56
CA ASP A 120 -16.51 20.96 -10.72
C ASP A 120 -17.80 20.17 -10.42
N THR A 121 -17.84 19.41 -9.32
CA THR A 121 -19.00 18.59 -8.92
C THR A 121 -19.96 19.30 -7.98
N PHE A 122 -19.50 20.28 -7.19
CA PHE A 122 -20.36 21.02 -6.25
C PHE A 122 -20.77 22.41 -6.74
N ASP A 123 -20.00 23.07 -7.63
CA ASP A 123 -20.28 24.46 -8.06
C ASP A 123 -21.16 24.58 -9.32
N ASN A 124 -21.62 23.49 -9.92
CA ASN A 124 -22.39 23.56 -11.17
C ASN A 124 -23.71 22.80 -11.10
N THR A 125 -24.80 23.57 -10.97
CA THR A 125 -26.15 23.26 -11.47
C THR A 125 -26.20 22.95 -12.98
N THR A 126 -25.06 22.78 -13.66
CA THR A 126 -24.96 22.43 -15.08
C THR A 126 -23.62 21.74 -15.39
N SER A 127 -23.18 20.74 -14.60
CA SER A 127 -22.04 19.91 -14.98
C SER A 127 -22.53 18.67 -15.73
N THR A 128 -22.49 18.71 -17.07
CA THR A 128 -22.77 17.59 -17.97
C THR A 128 -21.53 16.76 -18.29
N GLN A 129 -20.48 16.86 -17.48
CA GLN A 129 -19.34 15.95 -17.60
C GLN A 129 -19.79 14.58 -17.10
N PRO A 130 -19.78 13.52 -17.94
CA PRO A 130 -20.04 12.19 -17.43
C PRO A 130 -19.02 11.90 -16.32
N PRO A 131 -19.43 11.21 -15.24
CA PRO A 131 -18.47 10.75 -14.25
C PRO A 131 -17.33 10.05 -15.00
N PRO A 132 -16.06 10.31 -14.66
CA PRO A 132 -14.96 9.62 -15.31
C PRO A 132 -15.26 8.14 -15.22
N GLU A 133 -15.32 7.51 -16.39
CA GLU A 133 -15.68 6.12 -16.52
C GLU A 133 -14.76 5.34 -15.59
N LEU A 134 -15.33 4.57 -14.66
CA LEU A 134 -14.57 3.64 -13.83
C LEU A 134 -14.08 2.54 -14.77
N THR A 135 -13.02 2.84 -15.52
CA THR A 135 -12.33 1.86 -16.32
C THR A 135 -11.70 0.90 -15.33
N TYR A 136 -12.25 -0.32 -15.27
CA TYR A 136 -11.57 -1.41 -14.62
C TYR A 136 -10.21 -1.53 -15.31
N ALA A 137 -9.14 -1.25 -14.56
CA ALA A 137 -7.80 -1.44 -15.07
C ALA A 137 -7.68 -2.91 -15.51
N SER A 138 -7.56 -3.15 -16.81
CA SER A 138 -7.37 -4.49 -17.37
C SER A 138 -6.06 -5.10 -16.89
N ASP A 139 -5.08 -4.24 -16.62
CA ASP A 139 -3.81 -4.56 -15.98
C ASP A 139 -3.86 -4.18 -14.48
N PRO A 140 -3.65 -5.14 -13.55
CA PRO A 140 -3.64 -4.85 -12.12
C PRO A 140 -2.56 -3.84 -11.70
N THR A 141 -1.49 -3.66 -12.48
CA THR A 141 -0.43 -2.68 -12.19
C THR A 141 -0.87 -1.23 -12.41
N ASN A 142 -2.00 -1.03 -13.10
CA ASN A 142 -2.63 0.27 -13.32
C ASN A 142 -3.70 0.60 -12.27
N ALA A 143 -3.92 -0.27 -11.28
CA ALA A 143 -4.82 -0.03 -10.16
C ALA A 143 -4.03 0.31 -8.90
N ASN A 144 -4.23 1.51 -8.35
CA ASN A 144 -3.57 1.94 -7.12
C ASN A 144 -4.24 1.33 -5.87
N ILE A 145 -4.17 0.01 -5.71
CA ILE A 145 -4.86 -0.75 -4.65
C ILE A 145 -3.89 -1.70 -3.94
N GLY A 146 -3.80 -1.61 -2.61
CA GLY A 146 -2.99 -2.52 -1.79
C GLY A 146 -3.76 -3.76 -1.31
N VAL A 147 -3.48 -4.93 -1.88
CA VAL A 147 -4.08 -6.22 -1.47
C VAL A 147 -2.99 -7.23 -1.15
N SER A 148 -3.09 -7.94 -0.03
CA SER A 148 -2.22 -9.08 0.27
C SER A 148 -3.00 -10.31 0.73
N ILE A 149 -2.54 -11.48 0.30
CA ILE A 149 -3.05 -12.79 0.71
C ILE A 149 -1.97 -13.47 1.53
N ARG A 150 -2.31 -13.96 2.71
CA ARG A 150 -1.37 -14.68 3.60
C ARG A 150 -2.05 -15.77 4.39
N GLU A 151 -1.24 -16.63 5.00
CA GLU A 151 -1.72 -17.53 6.04
C GLU A 151 -2.10 -16.74 7.31
N PRO A 152 -3.13 -17.18 8.06
CA PRO A 152 -3.49 -16.59 9.34
C PRO A 152 -2.35 -16.75 10.35
N MET A 153 -2.18 -15.75 11.21
CA MET A 153 -1.23 -15.88 12.33
C MET A 153 -1.84 -16.76 13.43
N LEU A 154 -0.99 -17.36 14.27
CA LEU A 154 -1.45 -18.18 15.39
C LEU A 154 -2.41 -17.43 16.30
N CYS A 155 -2.15 -16.14 16.58
CA CYS A 155 -3.04 -15.29 17.36
C CYS A 155 -4.39 -14.97 16.70
N GLU A 156 -4.55 -15.20 15.39
CA GLU A 156 -5.78 -14.95 14.63
C GLU A 156 -6.67 -16.19 14.49
N MET A 157 -6.18 -17.34 14.98
CA MET A 157 -6.84 -18.64 14.93
C MET A 157 -7.23 -19.11 16.34
N PRO A 158 -8.26 -18.51 16.98
CA PRO A 158 -8.85 -19.14 18.15
C PRO A 158 -9.53 -20.44 17.67
N ASP A 159 -8.91 -21.58 18.00
CA ASP A 159 -9.55 -22.90 18.06
C ASP A 159 -10.02 -23.53 16.73
N ILE A 160 -9.24 -23.42 15.64
CA ILE A 160 -9.53 -24.16 14.41
C ILE A 160 -9.08 -25.63 14.57
N LYS A 161 -10.00 -26.47 15.03
CA LYS A 161 -9.90 -27.94 14.97
C LYS A 161 -10.15 -28.41 13.53
N GLY A 162 -9.10 -28.69 12.76
CA GLY A 162 -9.21 -29.41 11.48
C GLY A 162 -8.24 -28.96 10.39
N GLN A 163 -7.99 -29.86 9.43
CA GLN A 163 -7.05 -29.74 8.30
C GLN A 163 -7.49 -28.76 7.18
N ARG A 164 -8.12 -27.62 7.50
CA ARG A 164 -8.48 -26.63 6.48
C ARG A 164 -7.37 -25.59 6.31
N LYS A 165 -6.83 -25.45 5.10
CA LYS A 165 -5.95 -24.34 4.73
C LYS A 165 -6.80 -23.08 4.62
N VAL A 166 -6.69 -22.19 5.61
CA VAL A 166 -7.38 -20.90 5.63
C VAL A 166 -6.43 -19.85 5.07
N LEU A 167 -6.91 -19.01 4.15
CA LEU A 167 -6.18 -17.84 3.68
C LEU A 167 -6.86 -16.58 4.20
N VAL A 168 -6.05 -15.60 4.55
CA VAL A 168 -6.48 -14.28 5.00
C VAL A 168 -6.17 -13.29 3.90
N LEU A 169 -7.22 -12.69 3.34
CA LEU A 169 -7.13 -11.53 2.48
C LEU A 169 -7.16 -10.29 3.37
N THR A 170 -6.07 -9.54 3.37
CA THR A 170 -5.96 -8.29 4.09
C THR A 170 -5.89 -7.16 3.08
N THR A 171 -6.89 -6.28 3.13
CA THR A 171 -6.78 -4.94 2.59
C THR A 171 -6.62 -3.95 3.75
N ASP A 172 -6.10 -2.77 3.45
CA ASP A 172 -6.13 -1.61 4.34
C ASP A 172 -7.53 -1.33 4.94
N ALA A 173 -8.60 -1.74 4.23
CA ALA A 173 -9.98 -1.51 4.63
C ALA A 173 -10.67 -2.65 5.41
N ARG A 174 -10.19 -3.91 5.39
CA ARG A 174 -10.75 -5.03 6.20
C ARG A 174 -9.97 -6.35 6.05
N ILE A 175 -10.08 -7.20 7.07
CA ILE A 175 -9.69 -8.61 7.03
C ILE A 175 -10.89 -9.45 6.55
N ARG A 176 -10.73 -10.21 5.45
CA ARG A 176 -11.69 -11.26 5.08
C ARG A 176 -10.99 -12.62 5.06
N LYS A 177 -11.57 -13.60 5.75
CA LYS A 177 -11.10 -14.99 5.76
C LYS A 177 -11.76 -15.73 4.59
N ALA A 178 -10.97 -16.43 3.78
CA ALA A 178 -11.46 -17.33 2.74
C ALA A 178 -11.05 -18.76 3.10
N SER A 179 -12.03 -19.67 3.14
CA SER A 179 -11.79 -21.11 3.32
C SER A 179 -12.14 -21.84 2.03
N SER A 180 -11.25 -22.72 1.57
CA SER A 180 -11.54 -23.64 0.46
C SER A 180 -11.88 -25.00 1.05
N ASP A 181 -13.04 -25.53 0.66
CA ASP A 181 -13.38 -26.93 0.86
C ASP A 181 -12.74 -27.73 -0.27
N ARG A 182 -11.92 -28.72 0.09
CA ARG A 182 -11.57 -29.83 -0.80
C ARG A 182 -12.39 -31.02 -0.39
#